data_AF-A0A497SUK3-F1
#
_entry.id   AF-A0A497SUK3-F1
#
_cell.length_a   1.000
_cell.length_b   1.000
_cell.length_c   1.000
_cell.angle_alpha   90.00
_cell.angle_beta   90.00
_cell.angle_gamma   90.00
#
_symmetry.space_group_name_H-M   'P 1'
#
loop_
_entity.id
_entity.type
_entity.pdbx_description
1 polymer ?
#
loop_
_entity_poly.entity_id
_entity_poly.type
_entity_poly.pdbx_seq_one_letter_code
_entity_poly.pdbx_strand_id
1 'polypeptide(L)'
;MKRWALITAISAILLSLPVWAELTKEDVLQIIRAELEPIKLQMAKLEGKVATKDDIHELYRWFIIAWITIILAIFAIPYLYGRADRERVKELEARLREEEKRIEEVIASVEALKAVLQREEKLREEAQKLAQEKPEFAEAFKRIGLL
;
A
#
# COMPACT_ATOMS: atom_id res chain seq x y z
N MET A 1 24.17 0.60 42.67
CA MET A 1 25.25 0.83 43.66
C MET A 1 26.49 1.57 43.14
N LYS A 2 26.71 1.76 41.82
CA LYS A 2 27.95 2.37 41.29
C LYS A 2 28.05 3.91 41.35
N ARG A 3 26.91 4.64 41.40
CA ARG A 3 26.92 6.12 41.43
C ARG A 3 27.33 6.71 42.78
N TRP A 4 26.97 6.03 43.87
CA TRP A 4 27.29 6.47 45.23
C TRP A 4 28.77 6.28 45.56
N ALA A 5 29.41 5.25 45.01
CA ALA A 5 30.86 5.00 45.15
C ALA A 5 31.73 6.05 44.43
N LEU A 6 31.25 6.62 43.33
CA LEU A 6 31.93 7.69 42.61
C LEU A 6 31.87 9.02 43.36
N ILE A 7 30.72 9.32 43.97
CA ILE A 7 30.54 10.55 44.76
C ILE A 7 31.36 10.48 46.06
N THR A 8 31.42 9.33 46.73
CA THR A 8 32.28 9.17 47.92
C THR A 8 33.78 9.20 47.58
N ALA A 9 34.19 8.64 46.44
CA ALA A 9 35.60 8.72 46.00
C ALA A 9 36.02 10.16 45.67
N ILE A 10 35.16 10.94 44.99
CA ILE A 10 35.44 12.35 44.67
C ILE A 10 35.46 13.21 45.95
N SER A 11 34.56 12.97 46.90
CA SER A 11 34.57 13.67 48.20
C SER A 11 35.80 13.35 49.05
N ALA A 12 36.29 12.11 49.04
CA ALA A 12 37.50 11.72 49.76
C ALA A 12 38.76 12.37 49.16
N ILE A 13 38.83 12.49 47.83
CA ILE A 13 39.93 13.17 47.14
C ILE A 13 39.92 14.67 47.47
N LEU A 14 38.75 15.31 47.45
CA LEU A 14 38.59 16.74 47.79
C LEU A 14 38.92 17.05 49.27
N LEU A 15 38.69 16.12 50.20
CA LEU A 15 39.04 16.27 51.62
C LEU A 15 40.52 15.98 51.93
N SER A 16 41.23 15.30 51.02
CA SER A 16 42.65 14.95 51.19
C SER A 16 43.62 15.93 50.53
N LEU A 17 43.11 16.89 49.74
CA LEU A 17 43.93 17.93 49.16
C LEU A 17 44.27 18.97 50.26
N PRO A 18 45.54 19.37 50.40
CA PRO A 18 45.93 20.42 51.32
C PRO A 18 45.44 21.76 50.74
N VAL A 19 44.19 22.12 51.00
CA VAL A 19 43.50 23.35 50.54
C VAL A 19 44.07 24.64 51.19
N TRP A 20 45.30 24.61 51.70
CA TRP A 20 45.96 25.77 52.32
C TRP A 20 47.46 25.90 51.99
N ALA A 21 47.95 25.24 50.95
CA ALA A 21 49.21 25.64 50.34
C ALA A 21 48.90 26.70 49.28
N GLU A 22 49.58 27.85 49.33
CA GLU A 22 49.54 28.89 48.30
C GLU A 22 49.87 28.28 46.95
N LEU A 23 48.84 27.86 46.20
CA LEU A 23 49.00 27.46 44.81
C LEU A 23 49.39 28.72 44.06
N THR A 24 50.67 28.82 43.74
CA THR A 24 51.17 29.89 42.91
C THR A 24 50.48 29.82 41.55
N LYS A 25 50.28 30.97 40.90
CA LYS A 25 49.62 31.03 39.59
C LYS A 25 50.32 30.13 38.56
N GLU A 26 51.63 29.97 38.68
CA GLU A 26 52.45 29.03 37.91
C GLU A 26 52.02 27.56 38.07
N ASP A 27 51.74 27.07 39.28
CA ASP A 27 51.35 25.67 39.51
C ASP A 27 49.96 25.37 38.93
N VAL A 28 49.03 26.32 39.08
CA VAL A 28 47.70 26.24 38.43
C VAL A 28 47.85 26.17 36.91
N LEU A 29 48.75 26.98 36.33
CA LEU A 29 49.00 26.98 34.89
C LEU A 29 49.64 25.68 34.39
N GLN A 30 50.52 25.06 35.19
CA GLN A 30 51.11 23.76 34.84
C GLN A 30 50.07 22.65 34.85
N ILE A 31 49.20 22.61 35.86
CA ILE A 31 48.11 21.63 35.96
C ILE A 31 47.13 21.81 34.80
N ILE A 32 46.70 23.05 34.54
CA ILE A 32 45.81 23.37 33.41
C ILE A 32 46.45 22.96 32.07
N ARG A 33 47.74 23.19 31.87
CA ARG A 33 48.44 22.82 30.63
C ARG A 33 48.54 21.30 30.47
N ALA A 34 48.89 20.59 31.54
CA ALA A 34 48.98 19.13 31.56
C ALA A 34 47.62 18.46 31.30
N GLU A 35 46.52 19.06 31.77
CA GLU A 35 45.17 18.54 31.52
C GLU A 35 44.57 18.98 30.17
N LEU A 36 44.92 20.16 29.63
CA LEU A 36 44.42 20.60 28.33
C LEU A 36 45.08 19.89 27.14
N GLU A 37 46.34 19.48 27.23
CA GLU A 37 47.02 18.73 26.16
C GLU A 37 46.29 17.44 25.75
N PRO A 38 45.91 16.53 26.67
CA PRO A 38 45.20 15.31 26.31
C PRO A 38 43.79 15.61 25.78
N ILE A 39 43.12 16.66 26.25
CA ILE A 39 41.80 17.08 25.75
C ILE A 39 41.91 17.61 24.32
N LYS A 40 42.93 18.43 24.01
CA LYS A 40 43.20 18.91 22.65
C LYS A 40 43.50 17.75 21.68
N LEU A 41 44.27 16.76 22.13
CA LEU A 41 44.56 15.56 21.33
C LEU A 41 43.29 14.75 21.05
N GLN A 42 42.41 14.61 22.05
CA GLN A 42 41.12 13.93 21.90
C GLN A 42 40.17 14.70 20.99
N MET A 43 40.14 16.04 21.08
CA MET A 43 39.36 16.90 20.17
C MET A 43 39.83 16.77 18.72
N ALA A 44 41.15 16.80 18.47
CA ALA A 44 41.69 16.61 17.12
C ALA A 44 41.34 15.22 16.53
N LYS A 45 41.36 14.18 17.38
CA LYS A 45 40.98 12.81 16.97
C LYS A 45 39.47 12.67 16.73
N LEU A 46 38.64 13.45 17.43
CA LEU A 46 37.19 13.49 17.23
C LEU A 46 36.84 14.29 15.96
N GLU A 47 37.52 15.40 15.72
CA GLU A 47 37.36 16.23 14.51
C GLU A 47 37.67 15.43 13.24
N GLY A 48 38.69 14.57 13.26
CA GLY A 48 38.98 13.62 12.17
C GLY A 48 37.97 12.47 12.00
N LYS A 49 37.02 12.30 12.92
CA LYS A 49 35.92 11.30 12.83
C LYS A 49 34.57 11.93 12.50
N VAL A 50 34.46 13.26 12.50
CA VAL A 50 33.26 13.94 12.01
C VAL A 50 33.30 13.82 10.50
N ALA A 51 32.28 13.18 9.92
CA ALA A 51 32.15 13.01 8.48
C ALA A 51 32.48 14.32 7.77
N THR A 52 33.48 14.26 6.89
CA THR A 52 33.96 15.42 6.15
C THR A 52 32.79 15.96 5.32
N LYS A 53 32.71 17.27 5.08
CA LYS A 53 31.59 17.87 4.31
C LYS A 53 31.40 17.17 2.95
N ASP A 54 32.48 16.65 2.39
CA ASP A 54 32.49 15.88 1.15
C ASP A 54 31.79 14.53 1.27
N ASP A 55 31.95 13.81 2.39
CA ASP A 55 31.26 12.53 2.65
C ASP A 55 29.75 12.72 2.79
N ILE A 56 29.34 13.82 3.43
CA ILE A 56 27.92 14.20 3.55
C ILE A 56 27.36 14.57 2.17
N HIS A 57 28.14 15.27 1.35
CA HIS A 57 27.73 15.65 0.00
C HIS A 57 27.60 14.44 -0.93
N GLU A 58 28.52 13.46 -0.83
CA GLU A 58 28.48 12.22 -1.60
C GLU A 58 27.29 11.34 -1.20
N LEU A 59 27.03 11.22 0.11
CA LEU A 59 25.84 10.51 0.62
C LEU A 59 24.54 11.16 0.11
N TYR A 60 24.46 12.49 0.16
CA TYR A 60 23.29 13.23 -0.29
C TYR A 60 23.10 13.12 -1.81
N ARG A 61 24.18 13.14 -2.59
CA ARG A 61 24.16 12.94 -4.05
C ARG A 61 23.65 11.55 -4.43
N TRP A 62 24.15 10.50 -3.76
CA TRP A 62 23.68 9.13 -3.98
C TRP A 62 22.20 8.98 -3.62
N PHE A 63 21.78 9.56 -2.49
CA PHE A 63 20.39 9.56 -2.06
C PHE A 63 19.47 10.23 -3.08
N ILE A 64 19.81 11.43 -3.57
CA ILE A 64 19.02 12.12 -4.60
C ILE A 64 18.88 11.29 -5.87
N ILE A 65 19.96 10.70 -6.37
CA ILE A 65 19.93 9.90 -7.60
C ILE A 65 19.02 8.67 -7.42
N ALA A 66 19.10 8.00 -6.26
CA ALA A 66 18.21 6.89 -5.94
C ALA A 66 16.73 7.31 -5.94
N TRP A 67 16.40 8.45 -5.30
CA TRP A 67 15.04 8.97 -5.26
C TRP A 67 14.51 9.38 -6.63
N ILE A 68 15.33 10.05 -7.45
CA ILE A 68 14.96 10.42 -8.83
C ILE A 68 14.61 9.15 -9.63
N THR A 69 15.42 8.10 -9.48
CA THR A 69 15.21 6.82 -10.18
C THR A 69 13.91 6.15 -9.73
N ILE A 70 13.60 6.15 -8.43
CA ILE A 70 12.36 5.61 -7.88
C ILE A 70 11.15 6.37 -8.43
N ILE A 71 11.20 7.71 -8.42
CA ILE A 71 10.12 8.54 -8.95
C ILE A 71 9.93 8.27 -10.45
N LEU A 72 11.01 8.21 -11.22
CA LEU A 72 10.96 7.85 -12.64
C LEU A 72 10.34 6.48 -12.86
N ALA A 73 10.67 5.47 -12.04
CA ALA A 73 10.07 4.14 -12.15
C ALA A 73 8.56 4.16 -11.86
N ILE A 74 8.13 4.91 -10.85
CA ILE A 74 6.70 5.05 -10.50
C ILE A 74 5.89 5.66 -11.65
N PHE A 75 6.46 6.58 -12.43
CA PHE A 75 5.75 7.17 -13.57
C PHE A 75 5.96 6.40 -14.88
N ALA A 76 7.17 5.92 -15.15
CA ALA A 76 7.52 5.25 -16.38
C ALA A 76 6.91 3.85 -16.48
N ILE A 77 6.85 3.09 -15.37
CA ILE A 77 6.28 1.73 -15.39
C ILE A 77 4.79 1.76 -15.74
N PRO A 78 3.91 2.54 -15.07
CA PRO A 78 2.52 2.65 -15.47
C PRO A 78 2.33 3.29 -16.85
N TYR A 79 3.22 4.20 -17.28
CA TYR A 79 3.13 4.78 -18.61
C TYR A 79 3.43 3.74 -19.71
N LEU A 80 4.45 2.91 -19.51
CA LEU A 80 4.82 1.82 -20.42
C LEU A 80 3.83 0.65 -20.35
N TYR A 81 3.40 0.25 -19.16
CA TYR A 81 2.45 -0.84 -18.92
C TYR A 81 1.03 -0.45 -19.34
N GLY A 82 0.59 0.76 -18.98
CA GLY A 82 -0.71 1.32 -19.36
C GLY A 82 -0.82 1.71 -20.83
N ARG A 83 0.26 1.73 -21.62
CA ARG A 83 0.15 1.83 -23.10
C ARG A 83 -0.33 0.51 -23.70
N ALA A 84 0.25 -0.62 -23.28
CA ALA A 84 -0.16 -1.95 -23.76
C ALA A 84 -1.55 -2.35 -23.23
N ASP A 85 -1.90 -1.91 -22.03
CA ASP A 85 -3.19 -2.22 -21.41
C ASP A 85 -4.35 -1.39 -22.02
N ARG A 86 -4.08 -0.17 -22.51
CA ARG A 86 -5.11 0.68 -23.14
C ARG A 86 -5.70 0.08 -24.42
N GLU A 87 -4.92 -0.66 -25.19
CA GLU A 87 -5.42 -1.37 -26.38
C GLU A 87 -6.25 -2.58 -25.98
N ARG A 88 -5.79 -3.35 -24.99
CA ARG A 88 -6.52 -4.48 -24.43
C ARG A 88 -7.84 -4.07 -23.80
N VAL A 89 -7.87 -2.94 -23.08
CA VAL A 89 -9.09 -2.37 -22.50
C VAL A 89 -10.07 -1.98 -23.61
N LYS A 90 -9.62 -1.39 -24.71
CA LYS A 90 -10.51 -1.08 -25.85
C LYS A 90 -11.09 -2.33 -26.50
N GLU A 91 -10.28 -3.38 -26.68
CA GLU A 91 -10.76 -4.66 -27.20
C GLU A 91 -11.75 -5.33 -26.25
N LEU A 92 -11.47 -5.29 -24.94
CA LEU A 92 -12.37 -5.82 -23.92
C LEU A 92 -13.68 -5.03 -23.87
N GLU A 93 -13.64 -3.70 -23.93
CA GLU A 93 -14.84 -2.86 -24.00
C GLU A 93 -15.66 -3.14 -25.27
N ALA A 94 -15.01 -3.35 -26.42
CA ALA A 94 -15.69 -3.70 -27.66
C ALA A 94 -16.39 -5.06 -27.55
N ARG A 95 -15.69 -6.08 -27.03
CA ARG A 95 -16.27 -7.41 -26.76
C ARG A 95 -17.41 -7.33 -25.76
N LEU A 96 -17.29 -6.51 -24.71
CA LEU A 96 -18.33 -6.35 -23.70
C LEU A 96 -19.61 -5.75 -24.30
N ARG A 97 -19.48 -4.78 -25.22
CA ARG A 97 -20.63 -4.25 -25.97
C ARG A 97 -21.26 -5.27 -26.89
N GLU A 98 -20.48 -6.16 -27.49
CA GLU A 98 -21.02 -7.25 -28.32
C GLU A 98 -21.77 -8.28 -27.47
N GLU A 99 -21.21 -8.65 -26.31
CA GLU A 99 -21.87 -9.54 -25.35
C GLU A 99 -23.15 -8.91 -24.77
N GLU A 100 -23.14 -7.61 -24.46
CA GLU A 100 -24.31 -6.88 -23.97
C GLU A 100 -25.46 -6.92 -25.01
N LYS A 101 -25.15 -6.73 -26.30
CA LYS A 101 -26.14 -6.88 -27.38
C LYS A 101 -26.68 -8.31 -27.50
N ARG A 102 -25.81 -9.32 -27.36
CA ARG A 102 -26.26 -10.73 -27.38
C ARG A 102 -27.19 -11.04 -26.23
N ILE A 103 -26.87 -10.54 -25.03
CA ILE A 103 -27.73 -10.69 -23.85
C ILE A 103 -29.08 -10.02 -24.09
N GLU A 104 -29.09 -8.81 -24.66
CA GLU A 104 -30.33 -8.10 -25.00
C GLU A 104 -31.20 -8.86 -26.00
N GLU A 105 -30.59 -9.43 -27.05
CA GLU A 105 -31.28 -10.29 -28.02
C GLU A 105 -31.84 -11.56 -27.37
N VAL A 106 -31.07 -12.19 -26.49
CA VAL A 106 -31.53 -13.37 -25.73
C VAL A 106 -32.71 -13.00 -24.82
N ILE A 107 -32.65 -11.86 -24.12
CA ILE A 107 -33.75 -11.39 -23.27
C ILE A 107 -35.02 -11.20 -24.12
N ALA A 108 -34.92 -10.54 -25.26
CA ALA A 108 -36.05 -10.35 -26.17
C ALA A 108 -36.64 -11.69 -26.66
N SER A 109 -35.77 -12.67 -26.98
CA SER A 109 -36.22 -14.01 -27.37
C SER A 109 -36.95 -14.76 -26.24
N VAL A 110 -36.48 -14.61 -25.00
CA VAL A 110 -37.10 -15.22 -23.82
C VAL A 110 -38.45 -14.58 -23.51
N GLU A 111 -38.57 -13.26 -23.67
CA GLU A 111 -39.85 -12.56 -23.54
C GLU A 111 -40.87 -13.02 -24.59
N ALA A 112 -40.42 -13.18 -25.84
CA ALA A 112 -41.28 -13.72 -26.90
C ALA A 112 -41.75 -15.15 -26.59
N LEU A 113 -40.86 -16.01 -26.11
CA LEU A 113 -41.22 -17.37 -25.67
C LEU A 113 -42.20 -17.37 -24.49
N LYS A 114 -41.98 -16.47 -23.52
CA LYS A 114 -42.90 -16.30 -22.38
C LYS A 114 -44.29 -15.88 -22.84
N ALA A 115 -44.40 -14.99 -23.82
CA ALA A 115 -45.68 -14.60 -24.41
C ALA A 115 -46.39 -15.76 -25.12
N VAL A 116 -45.64 -16.66 -25.78
CA VAL A 116 -46.18 -17.87 -26.40
C VAL A 116 -46.70 -18.84 -25.33
N LEU A 117 -45.91 -19.10 -24.28
CA LEU A 117 -46.32 -19.96 -23.17
C LEU A 117 -47.61 -19.48 -22.49
N GLN A 118 -47.72 -18.17 -22.24
CA GLN A 118 -48.95 -17.59 -21.68
C GLN A 118 -50.17 -17.76 -22.59
N ARG A 119 -49.98 -17.78 -23.92
CA ARG A 119 -51.07 -18.07 -24.86
C ARG A 119 -51.46 -19.54 -24.82
N GLU A 120 -50.50 -20.46 -24.73
CA GLU A 120 -50.79 -21.89 -24.59
C GLU A 120 -51.52 -22.20 -23.29
N GLU A 121 -51.12 -21.59 -22.17
CA GLU A 121 -51.82 -21.75 -20.89
C GLU A 121 -53.29 -21.30 -20.98
N LYS A 122 -53.55 -20.14 -21.60
CA LYS A 122 -54.92 -19.67 -21.84
C LYS A 122 -55.72 -20.64 -22.72
N LEU A 123 -55.11 -21.16 -23.78
CA LEU A 123 -55.75 -22.15 -24.66
C LEU A 123 -56.06 -23.46 -23.91
N ARG A 124 -55.18 -23.88 -23.00
CA ARG A 124 -55.43 -25.05 -22.12
C ARG A 124 -56.58 -24.80 -21.15
N GLU A 125 -56.63 -23.62 -20.52
CA GLU A 125 -57.74 -23.25 -19.64
C GLU A 125 -59.09 -23.20 -20.40
N GLU A 126 -59.11 -22.63 -21.60
CA GLU A 126 -60.30 -22.59 -22.46
C GLU A 126 -60.72 -23.99 -22.93
N ALA A 127 -59.76 -24.82 -23.34
CA ALA A 127 -60.01 -26.22 -23.71
C ALA A 127 -60.56 -27.03 -22.52
N GLN A 128 -60.05 -26.79 -21.31
CA GLN A 128 -60.52 -27.45 -20.10
C GLN A 128 -61.94 -27.02 -19.73
N LYS A 129 -62.27 -25.73 -19.86
CA LYS A 129 -63.65 -25.23 -19.67
C LYS A 129 -64.60 -25.82 -20.72
N LEU A 130 -64.21 -25.82 -21.99
CA LEU A 130 -65.02 -26.37 -23.08
C LEU A 130 -65.22 -27.88 -22.95
N ALA A 131 -64.23 -28.62 -22.46
CA ALA A 131 -64.37 -30.05 -22.19
C ALA A 131 -65.32 -30.35 -21.01
N GLN A 132 -65.39 -29.45 -20.01
CA GLN A 132 -66.37 -29.56 -18.91
C GLN A 132 -67.79 -29.24 -19.38
N GLU A 133 -67.97 -28.24 -20.25
CA GLU A 133 -69.27 -27.87 -20.81
C GLU A 133 -69.77 -28.87 -21.87
N LYS A 134 -68.85 -29.45 -22.65
CA LYS A 134 -69.15 -30.37 -23.76
C LYS A 134 -68.18 -31.55 -23.75
N PRO A 135 -68.53 -32.69 -23.12
CA PRO A 135 -67.63 -33.82 -22.96
C PRO A 135 -67.23 -34.48 -24.29
N GLU A 136 -68.01 -34.29 -25.36
CA GLU A 136 -67.70 -34.77 -26.71
C GLU A 136 -66.38 -34.20 -27.28
N PHE A 137 -65.95 -33.01 -26.84
CA PHE A 137 -64.69 -32.39 -27.29
C PHE A 137 -63.49 -32.79 -26.42
N ALA A 138 -63.69 -33.45 -25.28
CA ALA A 138 -62.59 -33.84 -24.38
C ALA A 138 -61.59 -34.78 -25.06
N GLU A 139 -62.06 -35.71 -25.89
CA GLU A 139 -61.18 -36.59 -26.68
C GLU A 139 -60.41 -35.84 -27.77
N ALA A 140 -61.02 -34.80 -28.37
CA ALA A 140 -60.37 -33.98 -29.40
C ALA A 140 -59.25 -33.11 -28.80
N PHE A 141 -59.49 -32.46 -27.65
CA PHE A 141 -58.47 -31.67 -26.95
C PHE A 141 -57.31 -32.52 -26.42
N LYS A 142 -57.59 -33.75 -25.95
CA LYS A 142 -56.57 -34.72 -25.52
C LYS A 142 -55.65 -35.18 -26.66
N ARG A 143 -56.18 -35.29 -27.89
CA ARG A 143 -55.36 -35.62 -29.08
C ARG A 143 -54.43 -34.49 -29.51
N ILE A 144 -54.77 -33.24 -29.21
CA ILE A 144 -53.99 -32.05 -29.57
C ILE A 144 -53.04 -31.61 -28.44
N GLY A 145 -53.08 -32.28 -27.27
CA GLY A 145 -52.18 -32.01 -26.14
C GLY A 145 -52.54 -30.79 -25.28
N LEU A 146 -53.80 -30.35 -25.39
CA LEU A 146 -54.37 -29.26 -24.60
C LEU A 146 -54.97 -29.73 -23.27
N LEU A 147 -55.20 -31.04 -23.12
CA LEU A 147 -55.63 -31.77 -21.91
C LEU A 147 -54.78 -33.02 -21.75
#